data_AF-A0A1G1KG09-F1
#
_entry.id   AF-A0A1G1KG09-F1
#
_cell.length_a   1.000
_cell.length_b   1.000
_cell.length_c   1.000
_cell.angle_alpha   90.00
_cell.angle_beta   90.00
_cell.angle_gamma   90.00
#
_symmetry.space_group_name_H-M   'P 1'
#
loop_
_entity.id
_entity.type
_entity.pdbx_description
1 polymer ?
#
loop_
_entity_poly.entity_id
_entity_poly.type
_entity_poly.pdbx_seq_one_letter_code
_entity_poly.pdbx_strand_id
1 'polypeptide(L)' 'MATIDADFLDRTIAVWQPLSPKPLTREDAREIIENAVGFYGTLIRWALEAKPTDTPAGEQHARHAS' A
#
# COMPACT_ATOMS: atom_id res chain seq x y z
N MET A 1 -2.33 -14.59 12.20
CA MET A 1 -1.35 -14.18 11.16
C MET A 1 -1.27 -15.29 10.14
N ALA A 2 -1.33 -14.97 8.84
CA ALA A 2 -0.96 -15.95 7.84
C ALA A 2 0.52 -16.31 8.06
N THR A 3 0.82 -17.61 8.16
CA THR A 3 2.20 -18.06 8.33
C THR A 3 2.96 -17.75 7.06
N ILE A 4 4.04 -16.97 7.17
CA ILE A 4 4.93 -16.72 6.04
C ILE A 4 5.78 -17.97 5.84
N ASP A 5 5.74 -18.51 4.62
CA ASP A 5 6.52 -19.68 4.25
C ASP A 5 8.03 -19.38 4.22
N ALA A 6 8.85 -20.37 4.60
CA ALA A 6 10.30 -20.22 4.69
C ALA A 6 10.94 -19.86 3.33
N ASP A 7 10.43 -20.42 2.23
CA ASP A 7 10.94 -20.10 0.90
C ASP A 7 10.65 -18.65 0.53
N PHE A 8 9.53 -18.10 1.01
CA PHE A 8 9.19 -16.71 0.78
C PHE A 8 10.10 -15.75 1.57
N LEU A 9 10.46 -16.11 2.80
CA LEU A 9 11.46 -15.38 3.59
C LEU A 9 12.82 -15.39 2.87
N ASP A 10 13.28 -16.55 2.42
CA ASP A 10 14.59 -16.68 1.78
C ASP A 10 14.64 -15.93 0.43
N ARG A 11 13.55 -15.95 -0.34
CA ARG A 11 13.41 -15.12 -1.56
C ARG A 11 13.40 -13.64 -1.25
N THR A 12 12.76 -13.24 -0.14
CA THR A 12 12.76 -11.84 0.30
C THR A 12 14.19 -11.41 0.64
N ILE A 13 14.95 -12.22 1.38
CA ILE A 13 16.37 -11.96 1.63
C ILE A 13 17.12 -11.79 0.31
N ALA A 14 16.96 -12.71 -0.64
CA ALA A 14 17.69 -12.65 -1.92
C ALA A 14 17.43 -11.35 -2.71
N VAL A 15 16.20 -10.84 -2.67
CA VAL A 15 15.85 -9.58 -3.35
C VAL A 15 16.43 -8.36 -2.64
N TRP A 16 16.40 -8.34 -1.31
CA TRP A 16 16.73 -7.14 -0.52
C TRP A 16 18.17 -7.10 -0.03
N GLN A 17 18.87 -8.23 0.03
CA GLN A 17 20.26 -8.32 0.47
C GLN A 17 21.21 -7.40 -0.30
N PRO A 18 21.11 -7.22 -1.64
CA PRO A 18 21.97 -6.30 -2.38
C PRO A 18 21.86 -4.83 -1.94
N LEU A 19 20.75 -4.46 -1.32
CA LEU A 19 20.48 -3.09 -0.84
C LEU A 19 20.87 -2.90 0.63
N SER A 20 21.21 -3.98 1.34
CA SER A 20 21.59 -3.95 2.75
C SER A 20 23.10 -4.14 2.91
N PRO A 21 23.80 -3.23 3.62
CA PRO A 21 25.21 -3.40 3.93
C PRO A 21 25.47 -4.50 4.97
N LYS A 22 24.42 -5.01 5.64
CA LYS A 22 24.50 -6.08 6.64
C LYS A 22 23.78 -7.34 6.13
N PRO A 23 24.24 -8.55 6.49
CA PRO A 23 23.50 -9.77 6.21
C PRO A 23 22.09 -9.70 6.82
N LEU A 24 21.08 -9.94 5.99
CA LEU A 24 19.69 -9.99 6.42
C LEU A 24 19.37 -11.37 6.99
N THR A 25 18.65 -11.36 8.09
CA THR A 25 18.11 -12.57 8.72
C THR A 25 16.69 -12.84 8.22
N ARG A 26 16.16 -14.03 8.53
CA ARG A 26 14.74 -14.36 8.28
C ARG A 26 13.79 -13.45 9.04
N GLU A 27 14.21 -12.93 10.18
CA GLU A 27 13.42 -11.95 10.94
C GLU A 27 13.39 -10.60 10.22
N ASP A 28 14.52 -10.14 9.69
CA ASP A 28 14.55 -8.93 8.86
C ASP A 28 13.66 -9.09 7.62
N ALA A 29 13.65 -10.27 7.00
CA ALA A 29 12.76 -10.58 5.89
C ALA A 29 11.28 -10.50 6.27
N ARG A 30 10.91 -11.02 7.46
CA ARG A 30 9.54 -10.91 7.99
C ARG A 30 9.14 -9.45 8.14
N GLU A 31 10.00 -8.64 8.77
CA GLU A 31 9.77 -7.21 8.96
C GLU A 31 9.66 -6.45 7.63
N ILE A 32 10.49 -6.76 6.64
CA ILE A 32 10.40 -6.19 5.29
C ILE A 32 9.05 -6.49 4.66
N ILE A 33 8.57 -7.74 4.75
CA ILE A 33 7.27 -8.16 4.20
C ILE A 33 6.14 -7.40 4.88
N GLU A 34 6.13 -7.34 6.21
CA GLU A 34 5.09 -6.67 6.97
C GLU A 34 5.04 -5.16 6.68
N ASN A 35 6.22 -4.52 6.61
CA ASN A 35 6.33 -3.12 6.24
C ASN A 35 5.85 -2.85 4.82
N ALA A 36 6.23 -3.70 3.85
CA ALA A 36 5.78 -3.56 2.47
C ALA A 36 4.25 -3.69 2.36
N VAL A 37 3.67 -4.73 2.97
CA VAL A 37 2.21 -4.95 2.97
C VAL A 37 1.48 -3.79 3.64
N GLY A 38 1.96 -3.31 4.79
CA GLY A 38 1.37 -2.18 5.50
C GLY A 38 1.43 -0.87 4.71
N PHE A 39 2.58 -0.61 4.06
CA PHE A 39 2.77 0.56 3.20
C PHE A 39 1.81 0.54 2.00
N TYR A 40 1.79 -0.55 1.23
CA TYR A 40 0.89 -0.65 0.07
C TYR A 40 -0.59 -0.64 0.48
N GLY A 41 -0.94 -1.26 1.60
CA GLY A 41 -2.31 -1.20 2.13
C GLY A 41 -2.76 0.23 2.44
N THR A 42 -1.85 1.05 2.97
CA THR A 42 -2.10 2.49 3.20
C THR A 42 -2.30 3.24 1.88
N LEU A 43 -1.42 3.01 0.89
CA LEU A 43 -1.55 3.64 -0.43
C LEU A 43 -2.85 3.27 -1.13
N ILE A 44 -3.26 1.99 -1.08
CA ILE A 44 -4.52 1.51 -1.67
C ILE A 44 -5.71 2.19 -0.98
N ARG A 45 -5.71 2.27 0.35
CA ARG A 45 -6.78 2.94 1.09
C ARG A 45 -6.94 4.39 0.64
N TRP A 46 -5.85 5.16 0.57
CA TRP A 46 -5.89 6.54 0.11
C TRP A 46 -6.34 6.66 -1.35
N ALA A 47 -5.93 5.75 -2.22
CA ALA A 47 -6.37 5.74 -3.62
C ALA A 47 -7.89 5.47 -3.75
N LEU A 48 -8.46 4.66 -2.86
CA LEU A 48 -9.91 4.41 -2.81
C LEU A 48 -10.68 5.61 -2.23
N GLU A 49 -10.14 6.25 -1.20
CA GLU A 49 -10.71 7.47 -0.57
C GLU A 49 -10.65 8.69 -1.50
N ALA A 50 -9.61 8.79 -2.34
CA ALA A 50 -9.41 9.91 -3.26
C ALA A 50 -10.28 9.83 -4.53
N LYS A 51 -11.06 8.76 -4.72
CA LYS A 51 -12.02 8.72 -5.84
C LYS A 51 -13.05 9.83 -5.64
N PRO A 52 -13.14 10.81 -6.56
CA PRO A 52 -14.15 11.85 -6.46
C PRO A 52 -15.53 11.19 -6.45
N THR A 53 -16.37 11.56 -5.49
CA THR A 53 -17.81 11.48 -5.67
C THR A 53 -18.13 12.34 -6.89
N ASP A 54 -18.43 11.69 -8.02
CA ASP A 54 -19.08 12.33 -9.17
C ASP A 54 -20.43 12.91 -8.71
N THR A 55 -20.40 14.12 -8.18
CA THR A 55 -21.55 15.01 -8.21
C THR A 55 -21.19 16.13 -9.19
N PRO A 56 -21.79 16.16 -10.40
CA PRO A 56 -21.67 17.33 -11.24
C PRO A 56 -22.39 18.48 -10.53
N ALA A 57 -21.61 19.36 -9.89
CA ALA A 57 -22.09 20.63 -9.37
C ALA A 57 -22.32 21.59 -10.54
N GLY A 58 -23.35 21.30 -11.32
CA GLY A 58 -23.70 22.04 -12.51
C GLY A 58 -25.19 21.97 -12.77
N GLU A 59 -26.03 22.36 -11.80
CA GLU A 59 -27.44 22.72 -12.02
C GLU A 59 -28.06 23.35 -10.76
N GLN A 60 -27.65 24.56 -10.41
CA GLN A 60 -28.40 25.42 -9.46
C GLN A 60 -28.08 26.91 -9.68
N HIS A 61 -28.22 27.38 -10.92
CA HIS A 61 -28.31 28.81 -11.25
C HIS A 61 -29.35 29.02 -12.36
N ALA A 62 -30.58 28.57 -12.13
CA ALA A 62 -31.72 28.92 -12.98
C ALA A 62 -33.02 28.72 -12.20
N ARG A 63 -33.27 29.61 -11.22
CA ARG A 63 -34.59 29.89 -10.64
C ARG A 63 -34.40 30.99 -9.60
N HIS A 64 -34.69 32.22 -9.98
CA HIS A 64 -35.23 33.32 -9.18
C HIS A 64 -34.99 34.63 -9.97
N ALA A 65 -35.56 34.67 -11.17
CA ALA A 65 -35.89 35.91 -11.87
C ALA A 65 -37.31 35.72 -12.42
N SER A 66 -38.29 36.06 -11.60
CA SER A 66 -39.66 36.46 -11.97
C SER A 66 -40.33 37.02 -10.73
#